data_AF-H6QRN6-F1
#
_entry.id   AF-H6QRN6-F1
#
_cell.length_a   1.000
_cell.length_b   1.000
_cell.length_c   1.000
_cell.angle_alpha   90.00
_cell.angle_beta   90.00
_cell.angle_gamma   90.00
#
_symmetry.space_group_name_H-M   'P 1'
#
loop_
_entity.id
_entity.type
_entity.pdbx_description
1 polymer ?
#
loop_
_entity_poly.entity_id
_entity_poly.type
_entity_poly.pdbx_seq_one_letter_code
_entity_poly.pdbx_strand_id
1 'polypeptide(L)'
;MGYREKIDLNGIRSVMEMESHEEKIQEIIAKNKEQEAKEELKRRAKQLDSQRREALKRGQSDVYSTGMGSGGGYDRPYQPSQPAAPVVREDPYSSRTPVAAKPFKTKGMQLGSKSKSQGVLGDEYAAQGPWPPVSVVQSSEPAAQPSSAPPASAAKAADLNPFAPETQEDVHLVLREKLSAELARDGGLVPNSTGINVSGSLELKVAPESETKIWVTLNHGVAKGAIPASDIQFKTHPNVDKKAWADSRVIKLKDAERGFPTKQGLAVLKWRLTTKDETLIPISINCWPTTNDDGGCDVNIEYEAENENVQLHNLVITIPLPEGSYPKVAQCDGSYEIRTEESPVLQWKIEGDDEGVAPSGGSMEFNCPDSDPDSFFPVSVDFISQNILSQVSVTQVAAVVGDEPIEFSSDTLLSTEEYAVV
;
A
#
# COMPACT_ATOMS: atom_id res chain seq x y z
N MET A 1 -26.00 -37.44 15.31
CA MET A 1 -25.40 -38.78 15.52
C MET A 1 -23.88 -38.60 15.50
N GLY A 2 -23.22 -38.68 16.66
CA GLY A 2 -21.77 -38.44 16.75
C GLY A 2 -20.97 -39.65 16.27
N TYR A 3 -20.10 -39.46 15.27
CA TYR A 3 -19.18 -40.49 14.82
C TYR A 3 -18.05 -40.67 15.84
N ARG A 4 -17.89 -41.90 16.34
CA ARG A 4 -16.71 -42.27 17.14
C ARG A 4 -15.59 -42.64 16.19
N GLU A 5 -14.63 -41.75 16.03
CA GLU A 5 -13.35 -42.07 15.39
C GLU A 5 -12.59 -43.09 16.23
N LYS A 6 -12.15 -44.18 15.60
CA LYS A 6 -11.21 -45.11 16.22
C LYS A 6 -9.81 -44.54 16.05
N ILE A 7 -9.34 -43.82 17.07
CA ILE A 7 -7.97 -43.31 17.10
C ILE A 7 -7.02 -44.50 17.33
N ASP A 8 -6.10 -44.71 16.39
CA ASP A 8 -5.06 -45.73 16.47
C ASP A 8 -3.96 -45.32 17.47
N LEU A 9 -3.45 -46.26 18.27
CA LEU A 9 -2.44 -45.99 19.30
C LEU A 9 -1.13 -45.43 18.72
N ASN A 10 -0.84 -45.75 17.46
CA ASN A 10 0.27 -45.14 16.73
C ASN A 10 0.03 -43.68 16.36
N GLY A 11 -1.22 -43.29 16.06
CA GLY A 11 -1.59 -41.89 15.82
C GLY A 11 -1.41 -41.04 17.08
N ILE A 12 -1.82 -41.59 18.24
CA ILE A 12 -1.63 -40.90 19.54
C ILE A 12 -0.15 -40.72 19.85
N ARG A 13 0.70 -41.73 19.60
CA ARG A 13 2.16 -41.57 19.78
C ARG A 13 2.74 -40.53 18.86
N SER A 14 2.35 -40.51 17.58
CA SER A 14 2.86 -39.52 16.63
C SER A 14 2.47 -38.10 17.02
N VAL A 15 1.23 -37.89 17.46
CA VAL A 15 0.76 -36.57 17.92
C VAL A 15 1.50 -36.15 19.19
N MET A 16 1.66 -37.07 20.15
CA MET A 16 2.37 -36.79 21.41
C MET A 16 3.89 -36.58 21.20
N GLU A 17 4.50 -37.28 20.24
CA GLU A 17 5.89 -37.04 19.83
C GLU A 17 6.06 -35.70 19.08
N MET A 18 5.08 -35.29 18.27
CA MET A 18 5.06 -33.97 17.62
C MET A 18 4.92 -32.83 18.63
N GLU A 19 4.00 -32.94 19.60
CA GLU A 19 3.87 -31.97 20.69
C GLU A 19 5.17 -31.85 21.51
N SER A 20 5.82 -32.98 21.81
CA SER A 20 7.11 -32.98 22.53
C SER A 20 8.26 -32.35 21.74
N HIS A 21 8.27 -32.49 20.40
CA HIS A 21 9.30 -31.88 19.56
C HIS A 21 9.14 -30.37 19.46
N GLU A 22 7.91 -29.89 19.36
CA GLU A 22 7.60 -28.46 19.33
C GLU A 22 7.95 -27.77 20.65
N GLU A 23 7.61 -28.39 21.79
CA GLU A 23 7.98 -27.88 23.12
C GLU A 23 9.51 -27.76 23.27
N LYS A 24 10.25 -28.77 22.82
CA LYS A 24 11.72 -28.76 22.86
C LYS A 24 12.33 -27.67 21.98
N ILE A 25 11.74 -27.36 20.83
CA ILE A 25 12.18 -26.25 19.98
C ILE A 25 11.96 -24.92 20.69
N GLN A 26 10.79 -24.71 21.31
CA GLN A 26 10.49 -23.48 22.03
C GLN A 26 11.41 -23.29 23.24
N GLU A 27 11.73 -24.35 23.99
CA GLU A 27 12.68 -24.29 25.10
C GLU A 27 14.09 -23.88 24.62
N ILE A 28 14.56 -24.43 23.49
CA ILE A 28 15.85 -24.08 22.91
C ILE A 28 15.86 -22.61 22.43
N ILE A 29 14.79 -22.14 21.80
CA ILE A 29 14.67 -20.75 21.35
C ILE A 29 14.66 -19.79 22.55
N ALA A 30 13.88 -20.09 23.59
CA ALA A 30 13.83 -19.29 24.80
C ALA A 30 15.20 -19.21 25.49
N LYS A 31 15.89 -20.35 25.59
CA LYS A 31 17.23 -20.42 26.18
C LYS A 31 18.29 -19.68 25.38
N ASN A 32 18.23 -19.74 24.03
CA ASN A 32 19.11 -18.96 23.16
C ASN A 32 18.84 -17.46 23.29
N LYS A 33 17.56 -17.05 23.34
CA LYS A 33 17.17 -15.65 23.50
C LYS A 33 17.62 -15.07 24.85
N GLU A 34 17.54 -15.87 25.93
CA GLU A 34 18.06 -15.47 27.24
C GLU A 34 19.59 -15.35 27.23
N GLN A 35 20.30 -16.31 26.62
CA GLN A 35 21.75 -16.25 26.51
C GLN A 35 22.22 -15.04 25.69
N GLU A 36 21.58 -14.75 24.56
CA GLU A 36 21.88 -13.59 23.73
C GLU A 36 21.64 -12.28 24.48
N ALA A 37 20.49 -12.14 25.17
CA ALA A 37 20.19 -10.95 25.97
C ALA A 37 21.21 -10.76 27.12
N LYS A 38 21.64 -11.85 27.77
CA LYS A 38 22.61 -11.81 28.86
C LYS A 38 24.00 -11.45 28.38
N GLU A 39 24.43 -11.94 27.22
CA GLU A 39 25.71 -11.59 26.61
C GLU A 39 25.72 -10.14 26.12
N GLU A 40 24.61 -9.67 25.55
CA GLU A 40 24.50 -8.29 25.08
C GLU A 40 24.47 -7.29 26.24
N LEU A 41 23.75 -7.57 27.32
CA LEU A 41 23.79 -6.78 28.56
C LEU A 41 25.21 -6.75 29.14
N LYS A 42 25.90 -7.89 29.18
CA LYS A 42 27.29 -7.96 29.67
C LYS A 42 28.25 -7.16 28.78
N ARG A 43 28.04 -7.15 27.46
CA ARG A 43 28.82 -6.36 26.50
C ARG A 43 28.57 -4.86 26.67
N ARG A 44 27.32 -4.45 26.79
CA ARG A 44 26.93 -3.04 26.99
C ARG A 44 27.39 -2.51 28.34
N ALA A 45 27.32 -3.31 29.39
CA ALA A 45 27.85 -2.96 30.72
C ALA A 45 29.37 -2.74 30.70
N LYS A 46 30.13 -3.63 30.03
CA LYS A 46 31.59 -3.46 29.87
C LYS A 46 31.95 -2.20 29.08
N GLN A 47 31.15 -1.85 28.06
CA GLN A 47 31.36 -0.62 27.29
C GLN A 47 31.12 0.64 28.13
N LEU A 48 30.04 0.67 28.91
CA LEU A 48 29.76 1.77 29.83
C LEU A 48 30.82 1.92 30.92
N ASP A 49 31.30 0.82 31.50
CA ASP A 49 32.32 0.86 32.55
C ASP A 49 33.69 1.29 32.01
N SER A 50 34.05 0.84 30.80
CA SER A 50 35.26 1.31 30.10
C SER A 50 35.16 2.81 29.79
N GLN A 51 34.02 3.29 29.30
CA GLN A 51 33.80 4.70 29.00
C GLN A 51 33.84 5.56 30.27
N ARG A 52 33.28 5.07 31.38
CA ARG A 52 33.34 5.75 32.68
C ARG A 52 34.77 5.80 33.24
N ARG A 53 35.54 4.71 33.09
CA ARG A 53 36.95 4.64 33.52
C ARG A 53 37.85 5.54 32.67
N GLU A 54 37.57 5.67 31.37
CA GLU A 54 38.31 6.55 30.47
C GLU A 54 38.00 8.03 30.72
N ALA A 55 36.73 8.36 31.02
CA ALA A 55 36.33 9.70 31.47
C ALA A 55 37.00 10.11 32.78
N LEU A 56 37.13 9.18 33.74
CA LEU A 56 37.83 9.44 35.01
C LEU A 56 39.34 9.65 34.80
N LYS A 57 39.94 8.93 33.84
CA LYS A 57 41.37 9.04 33.51
C LYS A 57 41.70 10.30 32.70
N ARG A 58 40.73 10.82 31.92
CA ARG A 58 40.84 12.07 31.17
C ARG A 58 40.51 13.31 32.00
N GLY A 59 39.92 13.12 33.19
CA GLY A 59 39.68 14.17 34.19
C GLY A 59 40.79 14.33 35.23
N GLN A 60 41.91 13.59 35.11
CA GLN A 60 43.03 13.65 36.07
C GLN A 60 44.30 14.16 35.39
N SER A 61 44.21 15.35 34.79
CA SER A 61 45.36 16.16 34.39
C SER A 61 45.01 17.64 34.47
N ASP A 62 44.56 18.10 35.63
CA ASP A 62 44.84 19.46 36.09
C ASP A 62 44.49 19.62 37.58
N VAL A 63 45.29 20.45 38.24
CA VAL A 63 45.18 20.92 39.63
C VAL A 63 45.78 20.02 40.73
N TYR A 64 47.10 20.16 40.88
CA TYR A 64 47.71 20.33 42.20
C TYR A 64 47.18 21.63 42.83
N SER A 65 46.71 21.59 44.09
CA SER A 65 46.98 22.59 45.15
C SER A 65 45.82 22.72 46.16
N THR A 66 46.12 22.37 47.41
CA THR A 66 45.74 23.07 48.67
C THR A 66 44.26 23.13 49.10
N GLY A 67 43.98 22.67 50.33
CA GLY A 67 42.82 23.18 51.07
C GLY A 67 42.28 22.28 52.19
N MET A 68 42.89 22.39 53.37
CA MET A 68 42.32 22.04 54.69
C MET A 68 40.92 22.67 54.91
N GLY A 69 40.01 22.01 55.64
CA GLY A 69 38.83 22.69 56.18
C GLY A 69 37.78 21.80 56.84
N SER A 70 37.76 21.83 58.17
CA SER A 70 36.83 21.15 59.09
C SER A 70 35.56 21.98 59.36
N GLY A 71 34.42 21.32 59.66
CA GLY A 71 33.51 21.78 60.72
C GLY A 71 32.02 21.96 60.41
N GLY A 72 31.18 21.29 61.23
CA GLY A 72 29.83 21.70 61.70
C GLY A 72 28.68 21.79 60.67
N GLY A 73 27.41 21.44 60.91
CA GLY A 73 26.66 21.20 62.14
C GLY A 73 25.36 22.05 62.15
N TYR A 74 24.19 21.40 62.05
CA TYR A 74 22.79 21.85 62.35
C TYR A 74 22.20 22.96 61.43
N ASP A 75 20.90 23.05 61.06
CA ASP A 75 19.64 22.75 61.76
C ASP A 75 18.39 22.80 60.81
N ARG A 76 17.36 21.97 61.12
CA ARG A 76 15.88 22.10 60.89
C ARG A 76 15.20 21.95 59.50
N PRO A 77 13.86 21.70 59.43
CA PRO A 77 12.91 21.12 60.40
C PRO A 77 12.01 19.97 59.84
N TYR A 78 11.32 19.30 60.76
CA TYR A 78 10.40 18.16 60.60
C TYR A 78 8.94 18.59 60.34
N GLN A 79 8.26 17.92 59.40
CA GLN A 79 6.77 17.85 59.27
C GLN A 79 6.36 16.58 58.49
N PRO A 80 5.10 16.09 58.55
CA PRO A 80 4.78 14.75 59.01
C PRO A 80 4.33 13.77 57.91
N SER A 81 4.32 12.49 58.26
CA SER A 81 4.03 11.30 57.45
C SER A 81 2.58 11.18 56.93
N GLN A 82 2.45 10.81 55.66
CA GLN A 82 1.27 10.15 55.07
C GLN A 82 1.69 9.02 54.08
N PRO A 83 0.82 8.02 53.85
CA PRO A 83 1.23 6.65 53.53
C PRO A 83 1.60 6.40 52.06
N ALA A 84 2.51 5.44 51.85
CA ALA A 84 3.04 5.07 50.55
C ALA A 84 1.99 4.37 49.66
N ALA A 85 1.81 4.90 48.44
CA ALA A 85 1.14 4.25 47.33
C ALA A 85 2.17 3.46 46.47
N PRO A 86 1.74 2.37 45.79
CA PRO A 86 2.66 1.45 45.13
C PRO A 86 3.31 2.07 43.89
N VAL A 87 4.64 1.92 43.79
CA VAL A 87 5.41 2.30 42.60
C VAL A 87 5.20 1.24 41.53
N VAL A 88 4.40 1.57 40.51
CA VAL A 88 4.33 0.85 39.24
C VAL A 88 5.66 1.09 38.52
N ARG A 89 6.41 0.02 38.27
CA ARG A 89 7.62 0.06 37.44
C ARG A 89 7.18 0.05 35.98
N GLU A 90 7.45 1.15 35.27
CA GLU A 90 7.32 1.21 33.82
C GLU A 90 8.39 0.33 33.16
N ASP A 91 7.92 -0.45 32.20
CA ASP A 91 8.64 -1.46 31.42
C ASP A 91 9.40 -0.78 30.27
N PRO A 92 10.75 -0.84 30.19
CA PRO A 92 11.52 -0.08 29.20
C PRO A 92 11.77 -0.85 27.89
N TYR A 93 10.86 -1.74 27.48
CA TYR A 93 10.95 -2.43 26.19
C TYR A 93 10.09 -1.74 25.13
N SER A 94 10.55 -0.57 24.71
CA SER A 94 10.23 -0.04 23.37
C SER A 94 11.51 0.38 22.66
N SER A 95 11.55 0.07 21.37
CA SER A 95 12.55 0.40 20.35
C SER A 95 13.80 -0.49 20.26
N ARG A 96 13.76 -1.43 19.30
CA ARG A 96 14.93 -1.76 18.48
C ARG A 96 14.54 -1.91 17.01
N THR A 97 15.14 -1.05 16.20
CA THR A 97 15.28 -1.17 14.75
C THR A 97 16.30 -2.25 14.38
N PRO A 98 16.12 -2.98 13.27
CA PRO A 98 17.15 -3.83 12.68
C PRO A 98 18.12 -3.01 11.82
N VAL A 99 19.43 -3.22 12.00
CA VAL A 99 20.50 -2.66 11.15
C VAL A 99 20.93 -3.68 10.11
N ALA A 100 20.96 -3.24 8.86
CA ALA A 100 21.32 -3.97 7.65
C ALA A 100 22.70 -4.65 7.69
N ALA A 101 22.74 -5.88 7.17
CA ALA A 101 23.95 -6.66 6.92
C ALA A 101 24.70 -6.15 5.66
N LYS A 102 26.04 -6.13 5.74
CA LYS A 102 26.94 -5.89 4.59
C LYS A 102 27.33 -7.22 3.93
N PRO A 103 27.55 -7.26 2.60
CA PRO A 103 27.68 -8.50 1.85
C PRO A 103 29.12 -9.08 1.89
N PHE A 104 29.19 -10.41 1.90
CA PHE A 104 30.41 -11.20 1.77
C PHE A 104 30.91 -11.20 0.32
N LYS A 105 32.22 -10.97 0.15
CA LYS A 105 32.95 -11.12 -1.12
C LYS A 105 33.42 -12.57 -1.26
N THR A 106 33.09 -13.22 -2.37
CA THR A 106 33.85 -14.35 -2.90
C THR A 106 34.27 -14.05 -4.34
N LYS A 107 35.54 -14.33 -4.63
CA LYS A 107 36.27 -14.00 -5.85
C LYS A 107 36.54 -15.34 -6.55
N GLY A 108 36.10 -15.52 -7.80
CA GLY A 108 36.28 -16.78 -8.53
C GLY A 108 36.14 -16.64 -10.05
N MET A 109 37.29 -16.50 -10.72
CA MET A 109 37.68 -16.87 -12.09
C MET A 109 36.89 -16.43 -13.34
N GLN A 110 37.61 -15.64 -14.16
CA GLN A 110 37.44 -15.38 -15.59
C GLN A 110 37.63 -16.66 -16.42
N LEU A 111 36.93 -16.77 -17.56
CA LEU A 111 37.46 -17.14 -18.87
C LEU A 111 36.41 -16.77 -19.93
N GLY A 112 36.79 -15.93 -20.90
CA GLY A 112 35.91 -15.48 -21.98
C GLY A 112 36.13 -16.26 -23.27
N SER A 113 35.14 -16.19 -24.16
CA SER A 113 35.38 -16.17 -25.61
C SER A 113 34.09 -15.80 -26.36
N LYS A 114 34.18 -14.73 -27.17
CA LYS A 114 33.28 -14.43 -28.29
C LYS A 114 33.42 -15.53 -29.34
N SER A 115 32.34 -15.89 -30.02
CA SER A 115 32.41 -16.32 -31.41
C SER A 115 31.17 -15.88 -32.19
N LYS A 116 31.44 -15.05 -33.19
CA LYS A 116 30.61 -14.69 -34.33
C LYS A 116 30.87 -15.76 -35.41
N SER A 117 29.85 -16.36 -36.02
CA SER A 117 30.01 -17.19 -37.21
C SER A 117 29.00 -16.81 -38.29
N GLN A 118 29.54 -16.24 -39.36
CA GLN A 118 29.01 -16.17 -40.73
C GLN A 118 29.47 -17.48 -41.39
N GLY A 119 28.61 -18.35 -41.94
CA GLY A 119 28.02 -18.31 -43.29
C GLY A 119 28.67 -19.38 -44.19
N VAL A 120 27.90 -20.08 -45.06
CA VAL A 120 28.23 -20.54 -46.44
C VAL A 120 27.27 -21.66 -46.93
N LEU A 121 26.96 -21.61 -48.25
CA LEU A 121 26.17 -22.44 -49.18
C LEU A 121 24.72 -21.98 -49.40
N GLY A 122 24.29 -21.50 -50.57
CA GLY A 122 24.86 -21.27 -51.92
C GLY A 122 23.69 -20.75 -52.79
N ASP A 123 23.84 -19.61 -53.48
CA ASP A 123 24.09 -19.48 -54.94
C ASP A 123 22.83 -19.80 -55.78
N GLU A 124 22.39 -19.10 -56.82
CA GLU A 124 22.81 -17.99 -57.68
C GLU A 124 21.47 -17.60 -58.39
N TYR A 125 21.13 -16.34 -58.68
CA TYR A 125 21.33 -15.72 -59.99
C TYR A 125 20.96 -14.22 -59.91
N ALA A 126 21.97 -13.39 -60.19
CA ALA A 126 22.01 -12.26 -61.14
C ALA A 126 20.69 -11.61 -61.60
N ALA A 127 20.56 -10.32 -61.89
CA ALA A 127 21.42 -9.13 -61.81
C ALA A 127 20.60 -7.95 -62.40
N GLN A 128 20.78 -6.75 -61.83
CA GLN A 128 20.69 -5.40 -62.44
C GLN A 128 19.31 -4.80 -62.84
N GLY A 129 19.05 -3.57 -62.35
CA GLY A 129 17.87 -2.72 -62.60
C GLY A 129 17.89 -2.01 -63.97
N PRO A 130 17.44 -0.74 -64.15
CA PRO A 130 16.69 0.18 -63.27
C PRO A 130 15.46 0.90 -63.92
N TRP A 131 14.42 1.19 -63.09
CA TRP A 131 13.46 2.34 -63.12
C TRP A 131 12.43 2.53 -64.29
N PRO A 132 11.30 3.25 -64.02
CA PRO A 132 9.91 3.01 -64.50
C PRO A 132 9.53 4.03 -65.63
N PRO A 133 8.27 4.49 -65.88
CA PRO A 133 6.91 4.12 -65.46
C PRO A 133 5.89 4.05 -66.63
N VAL A 134 4.65 3.61 -66.41
CA VAL A 134 3.46 4.23 -67.06
C VAL A 134 2.15 3.81 -66.41
N SER A 135 1.30 4.81 -66.23
CA SER A 135 -0.03 4.80 -65.63
C SER A 135 -1.13 4.48 -66.66
N VAL A 136 -2.37 4.43 -66.15
CA VAL A 136 -3.68 4.56 -66.82
C VAL A 136 -4.15 3.27 -67.54
N VAL A 137 -5.40 2.77 -67.47
CA VAL A 137 -6.73 3.37 -67.23
C VAL A 137 -7.75 2.26 -66.87
N GLN A 138 -8.74 2.60 -66.03
CA GLN A 138 -10.19 2.27 -66.09
C GLN A 138 -10.65 0.81 -66.28
N SER A 139 -11.26 0.15 -65.29
CA SER A 139 -12.55 0.37 -64.59
C SER A 139 -13.66 -0.56 -65.10
N SER A 140 -14.12 -1.47 -64.24
CA SER A 140 -15.53 -1.88 -64.15
C SER A 140 -15.80 -2.47 -62.76
N GLU A 141 -16.54 -1.71 -61.96
CA GLU A 141 -17.28 -2.17 -60.77
C GLU A 141 -18.50 -3.00 -61.24
N PRO A 142 -19.13 -3.87 -60.42
CA PRO A 142 -19.81 -3.43 -59.19
C PRO A 142 -19.81 -4.43 -58.02
N ALA A 143 -19.95 -3.87 -56.81
CA ALA A 143 -20.86 -4.31 -55.74
C ALA A 143 -20.23 -4.11 -54.35
N ALA A 144 -20.68 -3.05 -53.69
CA ALA A 144 -20.34 -2.64 -52.35
C ALA A 144 -20.67 -3.69 -51.29
N GLN A 145 -19.69 -3.98 -50.42
CA GLN A 145 -19.95 -4.25 -49.01
C GLN A 145 -19.51 -3.01 -48.21
N PRO A 146 -20.33 -2.50 -47.28
CA PRO A 146 -19.95 -1.38 -46.45
C PRO A 146 -18.89 -1.83 -45.43
N SER A 147 -17.64 -1.47 -45.67
CA SER A 147 -16.63 -1.39 -44.62
C SER A 147 -16.98 -0.18 -43.76
N SER A 148 -17.75 -0.41 -42.69
CA SER A 148 -17.91 0.59 -41.64
C SER A 148 -16.53 0.95 -41.10
N ALA A 149 -16.26 2.26 -41.09
CA ALA A 149 -15.15 2.85 -40.40
C ALA A 149 -15.07 2.29 -38.96
N PRO A 150 -13.86 2.12 -38.39
CA PRO A 150 -13.76 1.78 -36.98
C PRO A 150 -14.56 2.84 -36.20
N PRO A 151 -15.53 2.43 -35.35
CA PRO A 151 -16.22 3.40 -34.52
C PRO A 151 -15.14 4.12 -33.72
N ALA A 152 -15.21 5.45 -33.78
CA ALA A 152 -14.47 6.34 -32.91
C ALA A 152 -14.53 5.72 -31.52
N SER A 153 -13.35 5.37 -31.00
CA SER A 153 -13.17 4.84 -29.66
C SER A 153 -14.06 5.64 -28.73
N ALA A 154 -15.05 4.98 -28.14
CA ALA A 154 -15.77 5.48 -26.99
C ALA A 154 -14.72 6.12 -26.07
N ALA A 155 -14.83 7.43 -25.89
CA ALA A 155 -13.98 8.14 -24.95
C ALA A 155 -14.08 7.37 -23.63
N LYS A 156 -12.93 6.89 -23.12
CA LYS A 156 -12.83 6.25 -21.81
C LYS A 156 -13.53 7.13 -20.78
N ALA A 157 -14.73 6.74 -20.36
CA ALA A 157 -15.45 7.35 -19.25
C ALA A 157 -14.86 6.87 -17.90
N ALA A 158 -13.54 6.90 -17.77
CA ALA A 158 -12.81 6.24 -16.67
C ALA A 158 -11.90 7.18 -15.87
N ASP A 159 -12.09 8.51 -15.96
CA ASP A 159 -11.25 9.47 -15.23
C ASP A 159 -12.00 10.77 -14.87
N LEU A 160 -13.30 10.66 -14.61
CA LEU A 160 -14.06 11.76 -14.01
C LEU A 160 -13.99 11.60 -12.50
N ASN A 161 -13.27 12.50 -11.82
CA ASN A 161 -13.37 12.58 -10.37
C ASN A 161 -14.64 13.35 -10.00
N PRO A 162 -15.64 12.71 -9.36
CA PRO A 162 -16.83 13.41 -8.88
C PRO A 162 -16.53 14.42 -7.77
N PHE A 163 -15.37 14.33 -7.12
CA PHE A 163 -14.94 15.24 -6.04
C PHE A 163 -14.08 16.41 -6.51
N ALA A 164 -13.89 16.57 -7.84
CA ALA A 164 -13.10 17.66 -8.36
C ALA A 164 -13.75 19.02 -8.01
N PRO A 165 -12.95 20.03 -7.61
CA PRO A 165 -13.50 21.34 -7.28
C PRO A 165 -14.17 21.98 -8.51
N GLU A 166 -15.28 22.69 -8.29
CA GLU A 166 -16.02 23.39 -9.36
C GLU A 166 -15.15 24.44 -10.06
N THR A 167 -14.26 25.09 -9.31
CA THR A 167 -13.30 26.07 -9.80
C THR A 167 -11.87 25.59 -9.56
N GLN A 168 -11.03 25.68 -10.60
CA GLN A 168 -9.61 25.35 -10.52
C GLN A 168 -8.79 26.65 -10.49
N GLU A 169 -7.83 26.71 -9.58
CA GLU A 169 -6.83 27.79 -9.54
C GLU A 169 -5.81 27.61 -10.65
N ASP A 170 -5.06 28.68 -10.92
CA ASP A 170 -3.99 28.71 -11.91
C ASP A 170 -2.89 27.68 -11.63
N VAL A 171 -2.63 27.39 -10.35
CA VAL A 171 -1.89 26.21 -9.91
C VAL A 171 -2.85 25.15 -9.41
N HIS A 172 -2.96 24.05 -10.14
CA HIS A 172 -3.84 22.94 -9.80
C HIS A 172 -3.07 21.64 -9.62
N LEU A 173 -3.39 20.91 -8.56
CA LEU A 173 -2.72 19.68 -8.16
C LEU A 173 -3.70 18.52 -8.24
N VAL A 174 -3.33 17.45 -8.94
CA VAL A 174 -4.17 16.24 -9.05
C VAL A 174 -3.46 15.08 -8.36
N LEU A 175 -4.06 14.58 -7.29
CA LEU A 175 -3.64 13.41 -6.53
C LEU A 175 -4.55 12.23 -6.89
N ARG A 176 -3.94 11.16 -7.39
CA ARG A 176 -4.64 9.91 -7.72
C ARG A 176 -3.98 8.75 -6.99
N GLU A 177 -4.79 7.88 -6.40
CA GLU A 177 -4.38 6.60 -5.83
C GLU A 177 -5.22 5.46 -6.37
N LYS A 178 -4.56 4.32 -6.58
CA LYS A 178 -5.17 3.06 -6.90
C LYS A 178 -4.86 2.04 -5.82
N LEU A 179 -5.89 1.42 -5.27
CA LEU A 179 -5.82 0.42 -4.22
C LEU A 179 -5.97 -0.99 -4.77
N SER A 180 -5.09 -1.89 -4.35
CA SER A 180 -5.21 -3.33 -4.57
C SER A 180 -4.96 -4.11 -3.27
N ALA A 181 -5.83 -5.07 -2.97
CA ALA A 181 -5.68 -5.97 -1.83
C ALA A 181 -6.41 -7.31 -2.08
N GLU A 182 -5.85 -8.38 -1.54
CA GLU A 182 -6.49 -9.69 -1.46
C GLU A 182 -6.77 -10.01 0.01
N LEU A 183 -8.05 -10.13 0.35
CA LEU A 183 -8.53 -10.46 1.68
C LEU A 183 -8.95 -11.94 1.74
N ALA A 184 -8.76 -12.54 2.90
CA ALA A 184 -9.32 -13.86 3.19
C ALA A 184 -10.82 -13.73 3.47
N ARG A 185 -11.55 -14.85 3.35
CA ARG A 185 -13.02 -14.92 3.53
C ARG A 185 -13.52 -14.42 4.89
N ASP A 186 -12.65 -14.35 5.90
CA ASP A 186 -12.92 -13.86 7.24
C ASP A 186 -12.60 -12.36 7.43
N GLY A 187 -12.25 -11.64 6.35
CA GLY A 187 -12.01 -10.19 6.33
C GLY A 187 -10.56 -9.76 6.59
N GLY A 188 -9.68 -10.68 7.01
CA GLY A 188 -8.25 -10.40 7.22
C GLY A 188 -7.44 -10.42 5.92
N LEU A 189 -6.14 -10.11 5.98
CA LEU A 189 -5.26 -10.29 4.82
C LEU A 189 -4.98 -11.78 4.58
N VAL A 190 -5.00 -12.22 3.32
CA VAL A 190 -4.63 -13.60 2.98
C VAL A 190 -3.20 -13.90 3.46
N PRO A 191 -2.98 -15.01 4.20
CA PRO A 191 -1.65 -15.42 4.61
C PRO A 191 -0.74 -15.60 3.38
N ASN A 192 0.40 -14.89 3.37
CA ASN A 192 1.38 -14.84 2.27
C ASN A 192 1.02 -13.96 1.07
N SER A 193 -0.07 -13.19 1.11
CA SER A 193 -0.29 -12.16 0.09
C SER A 193 0.75 -11.05 0.17
N THR A 194 0.77 -10.22 -0.87
CA THR A 194 1.59 -9.02 -0.90
C THR A 194 1.09 -7.92 0.03
N GLY A 195 -0.05 -8.13 0.70
CA GLY A 195 -0.72 -7.17 1.57
C GLY A 195 -1.49 -6.11 0.79
N ILE A 196 -1.70 -4.98 1.43
CA ILE A 196 -2.33 -3.80 0.84
C ILE A 196 -1.30 -3.10 -0.04
N ASN A 197 -1.62 -2.89 -1.31
CA ASN A 197 -0.80 -2.17 -2.26
C ASN A 197 -1.55 -0.92 -2.74
N VAL A 198 -0.87 0.22 -2.66
CA VAL A 198 -1.37 1.48 -3.25
C VAL A 198 -0.35 2.04 -4.21
N SER A 199 -0.80 2.38 -5.41
CA SER A 199 -0.03 3.12 -6.40
C SER A 199 -0.61 4.51 -6.55
N GLY A 200 0.20 5.54 -6.28
CA GLY A 200 -0.26 6.92 -6.36
C GLY A 200 0.64 7.86 -7.14
N SER A 201 0.08 9.01 -7.52
CA SER A 201 0.78 10.06 -8.25
C SER A 201 0.23 11.44 -7.94
N LEU A 202 1.14 12.42 -7.97
CA LEU A 202 0.83 13.85 -7.97
C LEU A 202 1.19 14.44 -9.32
N GLU A 203 0.18 14.99 -9.99
CA GLU A 203 0.31 15.79 -11.20
C GLU A 203 0.16 17.27 -10.86
N LEU A 204 1.08 18.09 -11.37
CA LEU A 204 1.07 19.54 -11.24
C LEU A 204 0.67 20.16 -12.58
N LYS A 205 -0.37 20.98 -12.56
CA LYS A 205 -0.83 21.81 -13.69
C LYS A 205 -0.63 23.27 -13.32
N VAL A 206 0.02 24.02 -14.21
CA VAL A 206 0.25 25.46 -14.05
C VAL A 206 -0.27 26.14 -15.31
N ALA A 207 -1.24 27.03 -15.19
CA ALA A 207 -1.82 27.73 -16.34
C ALA A 207 -0.98 28.94 -16.79
N PRO A 208 -0.67 29.93 -15.93
CA PRO A 208 0.03 31.14 -16.35
C PRO A 208 1.54 30.93 -16.43
N GLU A 209 2.19 31.51 -17.45
CA GLU A 209 3.65 31.46 -17.59
C GLU A 209 4.39 32.17 -16.44
N SER A 210 3.74 33.16 -15.80
CA SER A 210 4.26 33.90 -14.66
C SER A 210 4.47 33.06 -13.40
N GLU A 211 3.71 31.98 -13.23
CA GLU A 211 3.75 31.12 -12.03
C GLU A 211 4.42 29.77 -12.30
N THR A 212 5.20 29.68 -13.36
CA THR A 212 5.91 28.44 -13.70
C THR A 212 7.08 28.16 -12.76
N LYS A 213 7.63 29.19 -12.11
CA LYS A 213 8.78 29.08 -11.21
C LYS A 213 8.31 28.97 -9.76
N ILE A 214 7.83 27.80 -9.38
CA ILE A 214 7.27 27.51 -8.05
C ILE A 214 7.94 26.34 -7.36
N TRP A 215 7.70 26.21 -6.05
CA TRP A 215 7.95 25.02 -5.27
C TRP A 215 6.68 24.57 -4.55
N VAL A 216 6.57 23.26 -4.32
CA VAL A 216 5.42 22.62 -3.67
C VAL A 216 5.93 21.81 -2.49
N THR A 217 5.41 22.07 -1.29
CA THR A 217 5.71 21.29 -0.09
C THR A 217 4.62 20.25 0.13
N LEU A 218 5.07 19.01 0.35
CA LEU A 218 4.19 17.90 0.67
C LEU A 218 4.38 17.45 2.11
N ASN A 219 3.31 16.93 2.68
CA ASN A 219 3.32 16.18 3.92
C ASN A 219 2.86 14.74 3.68
N HIS A 220 3.29 13.86 4.58
CA HIS A 220 2.84 12.48 4.69
C HIS A 220 2.96 12.07 6.15
N GLY A 221 1.83 11.82 6.82
CA GLY A 221 1.78 11.47 8.23
C GLY A 221 0.38 11.69 8.81
N VAL A 222 -0.11 10.70 9.56
CA VAL A 222 -1.53 10.48 9.86
C VAL A 222 -1.83 10.58 11.37
N ALA A 223 -3.04 11.02 11.70
CA ALA A 223 -3.65 11.09 13.03
C ALA A 223 -3.87 9.74 13.79
N LYS A 224 -3.78 8.57 13.14
CA LYS A 224 -3.92 7.17 13.64
C LYS A 224 -3.38 6.18 12.58
N GLY A 225 -2.78 5.03 12.97
CA GLY A 225 -2.29 4.03 12.00
C GLY A 225 -1.12 4.54 11.15
N ALA A 226 -0.11 5.13 11.80
CA ALA A 226 1.00 5.80 11.13
C ALA A 226 1.69 4.87 10.11
N ILE A 227 1.49 5.14 8.82
CA ILE A 227 2.18 4.44 7.73
C ILE A 227 3.68 4.59 7.95
N PRO A 228 4.41 3.49 8.22
CA PRO A 228 5.84 3.56 8.38
C PRO A 228 6.50 4.14 7.13
N ALA A 229 7.47 5.04 7.31
CA ALA A 229 8.21 5.60 6.18
C ALA A 229 8.95 4.53 5.33
N SER A 230 9.11 3.30 5.85
CA SER A 230 9.62 2.14 5.11
C SER A 230 8.64 1.60 4.08
N ASP A 231 7.35 1.77 4.31
CA ASP A 231 6.28 1.10 3.57
C ASP A 231 5.86 1.91 2.35
N ILE A 232 6.09 3.23 2.40
CA ILE A 232 5.87 4.15 1.28
C ILE A 232 7.19 4.50 0.57
N GLN A 233 7.21 4.31 -0.74
CA GLN A 233 8.35 4.59 -1.59
C GLN A 233 8.02 5.68 -2.59
N PHE A 234 8.75 6.79 -2.51
CA PHE A 234 8.57 7.94 -3.40
C PHE A 234 9.56 7.95 -4.57
N LYS A 235 9.09 8.37 -5.74
CA LYS A 235 9.90 8.64 -6.94
C LYS A 235 9.53 9.99 -7.52
N THR A 236 10.47 10.93 -7.48
CA THR A 236 10.32 12.25 -8.09
C THR A 236 10.60 12.20 -9.59
N HIS A 237 10.03 13.14 -10.35
CA HIS A 237 10.35 13.33 -11.75
C HIS A 237 11.86 13.65 -11.96
N PRO A 238 12.51 13.24 -13.07
CA PRO A 238 13.95 13.43 -13.27
C PRO A 238 14.46 14.87 -13.16
N ASN A 239 13.62 15.85 -13.46
CA ASN A 239 13.96 17.28 -13.41
C ASN A 239 13.72 17.92 -12.03
N VAL A 240 13.16 17.18 -11.06
CA VAL A 240 12.95 17.65 -9.69
C VAL A 240 14.24 17.56 -8.89
N ASP A 241 14.50 18.57 -8.06
CA ASP A 241 15.61 18.60 -7.12
C ASP A 241 15.46 17.49 -6.06
N LYS A 242 16.25 16.44 -6.22
CA LYS A 242 16.26 15.28 -5.32
C LYS A 242 16.75 15.64 -3.91
N LYS A 243 17.60 16.65 -3.76
CA LYS A 243 18.10 17.08 -2.45
C LYS A 243 17.00 17.80 -1.69
N ALA A 244 16.32 18.75 -2.33
CA ALA A 244 15.17 19.45 -1.73
C ALA A 244 14.04 18.48 -1.33
N TRP A 245 13.79 17.46 -2.16
CA TRP A 245 12.85 16.38 -1.81
C TRP A 245 13.29 15.57 -0.59
N ALA A 246 14.56 15.16 -0.55
CA ALA A 246 15.10 14.34 0.54
C ALA A 246 15.13 15.10 1.88
N ASP A 247 15.51 16.38 1.85
CA ASP A 247 15.71 17.19 3.05
C ASP A 247 14.38 17.72 3.63
N SER A 248 13.42 18.08 2.77
CA SER A 248 12.24 18.85 3.19
C SER A 248 10.92 18.47 2.50
N ARG A 249 10.88 17.38 1.70
CA ARG A 249 9.69 16.99 0.91
C ARG A 249 9.20 18.08 -0.04
N VAL A 250 10.14 18.89 -0.54
CA VAL A 250 9.85 19.97 -1.48
C VAL A 250 10.06 19.51 -2.90
N ILE A 251 9.04 19.69 -3.74
CA ILE A 251 9.09 19.54 -5.19
C ILE A 251 9.41 20.89 -5.80
N LYS A 252 10.59 20.99 -6.40
CA LYS A 252 11.01 22.13 -7.24
C LYS A 252 11.93 21.65 -8.35
N LEU A 253 12.06 22.41 -9.42
CA LEU A 253 13.00 22.06 -10.49
C LEU A 253 14.46 22.24 -10.05
N LYS A 254 15.36 21.40 -10.56
CA LYS A 254 16.82 21.49 -10.32
C LYS A 254 17.42 22.78 -10.87
N ASP A 255 16.90 23.22 -12.00
CA ASP A 255 17.28 24.46 -12.65
C ASP A 255 16.28 25.54 -12.25
N ALA A 256 16.71 26.47 -11.41
CA ALA A 256 15.87 27.56 -10.90
C ALA A 256 15.50 28.58 -11.98
N GLU A 257 16.23 28.63 -13.09
CA GLU A 257 15.90 29.50 -14.23
C GLU A 257 14.77 28.93 -15.08
N ARG A 258 14.51 27.63 -14.97
CA ARG A 258 13.45 26.94 -15.70
C ARG A 258 12.18 26.87 -14.87
N GLY A 259 11.05 27.13 -15.52
CA GLY A 259 9.71 26.92 -14.96
C GLY A 259 9.11 25.54 -15.31
N PHE A 260 8.09 25.13 -14.56
CA PHE A 260 7.25 23.99 -14.90
C PHE A 260 6.52 24.22 -16.23
N PRO A 261 6.26 23.15 -17.02
CA PRO A 261 5.51 23.28 -18.28
C PRO A 261 4.05 23.70 -18.03
N THR A 262 3.52 24.58 -18.89
CA THR A 262 2.12 25.05 -18.80
C THR A 262 1.14 24.35 -19.72
N LYS A 263 1.64 23.66 -20.76
CA LYS A 263 0.80 23.08 -21.82
C LYS A 263 -0.01 21.85 -21.40
N GLN A 264 0.51 21.10 -20.43
CA GLN A 264 -0.08 19.86 -19.92
C GLN A 264 0.39 19.64 -18.49
N GLY A 265 -0.40 18.92 -17.70
CA GLY A 265 0.02 18.55 -16.36
C GLY A 265 1.24 17.64 -16.38
N LEU A 266 2.10 17.82 -15.39
CA LEU A 266 3.33 17.06 -15.22
C LEU A 266 3.23 16.21 -13.96
N ALA A 267 3.36 14.88 -14.11
CA ALA A 267 3.53 13.98 -12.97
C ALA A 267 4.88 14.25 -12.29
N VAL A 268 4.86 15.02 -11.20
CA VAL A 268 6.07 15.47 -10.48
C VAL A 268 6.52 14.48 -9.41
N LEU A 269 5.59 13.68 -8.88
CA LEU A 269 5.84 12.68 -7.85
C LEU A 269 4.97 11.44 -8.10
N LYS A 270 5.54 10.26 -7.88
CA LYS A 270 4.83 8.99 -7.79
C LYS A 270 5.19 8.31 -6.48
N TRP A 271 4.28 7.54 -5.93
CA TRP A 271 4.55 6.71 -4.77
C TRP A 271 3.95 5.32 -4.89
N ARG A 272 4.54 4.39 -4.15
CA ARG A 272 4.00 3.05 -3.92
C ARG A 272 4.01 2.80 -2.43
N LEU A 273 2.85 2.46 -1.87
CA LEU A 273 2.71 1.94 -0.51
C LEU A 273 2.48 0.44 -0.60
N THR A 274 3.24 -0.34 0.15
CA THR A 274 3.03 -1.78 0.31
C THR A 274 3.14 -2.11 1.79
N THR A 275 2.06 -2.63 2.39
CA THR A 275 1.98 -2.88 3.83
C THR A 275 1.15 -4.12 4.13
N LYS A 276 1.43 -4.76 5.26
CA LYS A 276 0.64 -5.85 5.83
C LYS A 276 -0.09 -5.44 7.11
N ASP A 277 -0.14 -4.13 7.36
CA ASP A 277 -0.88 -3.56 8.47
C ASP A 277 -2.37 -3.58 8.14
N GLU A 278 -3.11 -4.47 8.80
CA GLU A 278 -4.55 -4.65 8.61
C GLU A 278 -5.35 -3.42 9.05
N THR A 279 -4.77 -2.52 9.86
CA THR A 279 -5.44 -1.25 10.25
C THR A 279 -5.66 -0.30 9.08
N LEU A 280 -5.04 -0.56 7.93
CA LEU A 280 -5.20 0.22 6.70
C LEU A 280 -6.23 -0.39 5.74
N ILE A 281 -6.84 -1.54 6.06
CA ILE A 281 -7.97 -2.10 5.31
C ILE A 281 -9.11 -1.07 5.35
N PRO A 282 -9.64 -0.58 4.21
CA PRO A 282 -10.75 0.37 4.22
C PRO A 282 -12.10 -0.28 4.52
N ILE A 283 -12.29 -1.49 4.02
CA ILE A 283 -13.55 -2.24 4.09
C ILE A 283 -13.24 -3.73 4.23
N SER A 284 -13.84 -4.38 5.23
CA SER A 284 -13.85 -5.83 5.36
C SER A 284 -15.14 -6.39 4.75
N ILE A 285 -15.03 -7.57 4.13
CA ILE A 285 -16.18 -8.31 3.60
C ILE A 285 -16.16 -9.69 4.25
N ASN A 286 -17.29 -10.09 4.79
CA ASN A 286 -17.46 -11.38 5.44
C ASN A 286 -18.56 -12.15 4.70
N CYS A 287 -18.21 -13.24 4.03
CA CYS A 287 -19.12 -13.98 3.16
C CYS A 287 -19.21 -15.45 3.58
N TRP A 288 -20.40 -15.86 4.02
CA TRP A 288 -20.68 -17.20 4.55
C TRP A 288 -21.70 -17.96 3.69
N PRO A 289 -21.26 -18.65 2.64
CA PRO A 289 -22.10 -19.60 1.93
C PRO A 289 -22.25 -20.92 2.70
N THR A 290 -23.49 -21.36 2.91
CA THR A 290 -23.86 -22.60 3.60
C THR A 290 -24.66 -23.48 2.65
N THR A 291 -24.23 -24.73 2.44
CA THR A 291 -24.99 -25.69 1.64
C THR A 291 -26.33 -26.02 2.30
N ASN A 292 -27.41 -26.02 1.51
CA ASN A 292 -28.74 -26.42 1.96
C ASN A 292 -29.08 -27.86 1.54
N ASP A 293 -30.15 -28.41 2.12
CA ASP A 293 -30.61 -29.78 1.84
C ASP A 293 -31.13 -29.95 0.39
N ASP A 294 -31.43 -28.85 -0.30
CA ASP A 294 -31.98 -28.82 -1.66
C ASP A 294 -30.90 -28.77 -2.77
N GLY A 295 -29.61 -28.86 -2.40
CA GLY A 295 -28.49 -28.91 -3.36
C GLY A 295 -28.01 -27.54 -3.87
N GLY A 296 -28.35 -26.45 -3.17
CA GLY A 296 -27.81 -25.11 -3.38
C GLY A 296 -27.13 -24.56 -2.13
N CYS A 297 -26.94 -23.24 -2.09
CA CYS A 297 -26.36 -22.52 -0.96
C CYS A 297 -27.25 -21.37 -0.49
N ASP A 298 -27.37 -21.23 0.82
CA ASP A 298 -27.81 -20.00 1.48
C ASP A 298 -26.57 -19.16 1.80
N VAL A 299 -26.53 -17.92 1.32
CA VAL A 299 -25.39 -17.03 1.42
C VAL A 299 -25.76 -15.83 2.25
N ASN A 300 -25.01 -15.60 3.33
CA ASN A 300 -25.03 -14.36 4.10
C ASN A 300 -23.72 -13.61 3.84
N ILE A 301 -23.82 -12.36 3.39
CA ILE A 301 -22.67 -11.50 3.15
C ILE A 301 -22.87 -10.15 3.84
N GLU A 302 -21.85 -9.69 4.53
CA GLU A 302 -21.83 -8.40 5.21
C GLU A 302 -20.53 -7.64 4.88
N TYR A 303 -20.61 -6.32 4.96
CA TYR A 303 -19.44 -5.45 4.92
C TYR A 303 -19.37 -4.56 6.15
N GLU A 304 -18.16 -4.20 6.55
CA GLU A 304 -17.90 -3.21 7.59
C GLU A 304 -16.81 -2.24 7.13
N ALA A 305 -17.04 -0.94 7.33
CA ALA A 305 -16.05 0.10 7.07
C ALA A 305 -15.04 0.14 8.22
N GLU A 306 -13.81 -0.27 7.95
CA GLU A 306 -12.77 -0.49 8.97
C GLU A 306 -11.92 0.78 9.20
N ASN A 307 -11.71 1.58 8.15
CA ASN A 307 -10.87 2.77 8.20
C ASN A 307 -11.69 4.04 7.94
N GLU A 308 -12.06 4.73 9.02
CA GLU A 308 -12.81 5.99 9.00
C GLU A 308 -12.16 7.10 8.16
N ASN A 309 -10.86 7.04 7.89
CA ASN A 309 -10.19 8.01 7.01
C ASN A 309 -10.67 7.87 5.55
N VAL A 310 -11.10 6.68 5.13
CA VAL A 310 -11.56 6.42 3.77
C VAL A 310 -13.08 6.40 3.76
N GLN A 311 -13.68 7.46 3.23
CA GLN A 311 -15.12 7.53 2.99
C GLN A 311 -15.46 6.75 1.72
N LEU A 312 -16.34 5.76 1.83
CA LEU A 312 -16.69 4.87 0.72
C LEU A 312 -17.83 5.49 -0.09
N HIS A 313 -17.57 5.86 -1.33
CA HIS A 313 -18.60 6.33 -2.27
C HIS A 313 -18.72 5.36 -3.44
N ASN A 314 -19.94 5.29 -4.00
CA ASN A 314 -20.26 4.38 -5.11
C ASN A 314 -19.83 2.94 -4.82
N LEU A 315 -20.06 2.47 -3.59
CA LEU A 315 -19.65 1.13 -3.16
C LEU A 315 -20.48 0.07 -3.88
N VAL A 316 -19.79 -0.83 -4.59
CA VAL A 316 -20.35 -1.98 -5.29
C VAL A 316 -19.59 -3.23 -4.90
N ILE A 317 -20.30 -4.22 -4.37
CA ILE A 317 -19.78 -5.55 -4.05
C ILE A 317 -20.29 -6.51 -5.13
N THR A 318 -19.39 -7.17 -5.84
CA THR A 318 -19.72 -8.09 -6.95
C THR A 318 -19.43 -9.51 -6.51
N ILE A 319 -20.49 -10.33 -6.38
CA ILE A 319 -20.41 -11.74 -6.03
C ILE A 319 -20.55 -12.57 -7.31
N PRO A 320 -19.58 -13.43 -7.67
CA PRO A 320 -19.73 -14.34 -8.79
C PRO A 320 -20.82 -15.38 -8.51
N LEU A 321 -21.46 -15.84 -9.57
CA LEU A 321 -22.51 -16.84 -9.52
C LEU A 321 -22.15 -18.00 -10.47
N PRO A 322 -22.58 -19.24 -10.17
CA PRO A 322 -22.47 -20.34 -11.12
C PRO A 322 -23.23 -20.07 -12.41
N GLU A 323 -22.75 -20.62 -13.53
CA GLU A 323 -23.44 -20.54 -14.82
C GLU A 323 -24.87 -21.11 -14.75
N GLY A 324 -25.85 -20.35 -15.26
CA GLY A 324 -27.25 -20.77 -15.30
C GLY A 324 -27.98 -20.69 -13.95
N SER A 325 -27.30 -20.28 -12.88
CA SER A 325 -27.93 -20.04 -11.57
C SER A 325 -28.66 -18.70 -11.53
N TYR A 326 -29.72 -18.64 -10.72
CA TYR A 326 -30.49 -17.42 -10.47
C TYR A 326 -30.69 -17.25 -8.97
N PRO A 327 -29.93 -16.35 -8.31
CA PRO A 327 -30.05 -16.15 -6.88
C PRO A 327 -31.37 -15.47 -6.54
N LYS A 328 -31.97 -15.89 -5.44
CA LYS A 328 -33.15 -15.29 -4.84
C LYS A 328 -32.74 -14.51 -3.59
N VAL A 329 -32.69 -13.19 -3.73
CA VAL A 329 -32.37 -12.28 -2.62
C VAL A 329 -33.54 -12.23 -1.64
N ALA A 330 -33.26 -12.49 -0.36
CA ALA A 330 -34.21 -12.45 0.74
C ALA A 330 -34.16 -11.11 1.49
N GLN A 331 -32.95 -10.62 1.75
CA GLN A 331 -32.68 -9.33 2.39
C GLN A 331 -31.51 -8.64 1.69
N CYS A 332 -31.55 -7.31 1.59
CA CYS A 332 -30.49 -6.51 1.00
C CYS A 332 -30.54 -5.09 1.54
N ASP A 333 -29.46 -4.65 2.17
CA ASP A 333 -29.25 -3.25 2.52
C ASP A 333 -28.73 -2.48 1.30
N GLY A 334 -29.61 -1.77 0.61
CA GLY A 334 -29.33 -1.08 -0.66
C GLY A 334 -30.06 -1.72 -1.83
N SER A 335 -29.43 -1.74 -3.01
CA SER A 335 -30.02 -2.30 -4.23
C SER A 335 -29.13 -3.38 -4.82
N TYR A 336 -29.68 -4.21 -5.71
CA TYR A 336 -28.90 -5.24 -6.40
C TYR A 336 -29.30 -5.40 -7.87
N GLU A 337 -28.37 -5.93 -8.66
CA GLU A 337 -28.55 -6.23 -10.08
C GLU A 337 -27.91 -7.59 -10.39
N ILE A 338 -28.60 -8.43 -11.15
CA ILE A 338 -28.04 -9.69 -11.64
C ILE A 338 -27.64 -9.49 -13.10
N ARG A 339 -26.38 -9.74 -13.43
CA ARG A 339 -25.86 -9.67 -14.80
C ARG A 339 -25.48 -11.05 -15.27
N THR A 340 -25.92 -11.43 -16.47
CA THR A 340 -25.75 -12.80 -17.00
C THR A 340 -25.15 -12.85 -18.41
N GLU A 341 -24.71 -11.71 -18.97
CA GLU A 341 -24.34 -11.60 -20.39
C GLU A 341 -22.96 -12.19 -20.72
N GLU A 342 -22.02 -12.21 -19.77
CA GLU A 342 -20.67 -12.77 -19.96
C GLU A 342 -20.30 -13.75 -18.83
N SER A 343 -20.20 -13.22 -17.61
CA SER A 343 -20.05 -14.00 -16.38
C SER A 343 -21.23 -13.68 -15.48
N PRO A 344 -21.94 -14.69 -14.95
CA PRO A 344 -23.07 -14.44 -14.08
C PRO A 344 -22.55 -13.87 -12.75
N VAL A 345 -23.04 -12.69 -12.39
CA VAL A 345 -22.67 -12.00 -11.15
C VAL A 345 -23.90 -11.36 -10.50
N LEU A 346 -23.89 -11.33 -9.17
CA LEU A 346 -24.79 -10.53 -8.35
C LEU A 346 -24.03 -9.28 -7.91
N GLN A 347 -24.47 -8.11 -8.37
CA GLN A 347 -23.92 -6.83 -7.96
C GLN A 347 -24.77 -6.22 -6.87
N TRP A 348 -24.21 -6.10 -5.68
CA TRP A 348 -24.78 -5.39 -4.56
C TRP A 348 -24.28 -3.94 -4.56
N LYS A 349 -25.21 -2.98 -4.70
CA LYS A 349 -24.93 -1.54 -4.74
C LYS A 349 -25.44 -0.89 -3.47
N ILE A 350 -24.52 -0.26 -2.74
CA ILE A 350 -24.81 0.36 -1.47
C ILE A 350 -25.16 1.83 -1.72
N GLU A 351 -26.31 2.26 -1.22
CA GLU A 351 -26.73 3.66 -1.30
C GLU A 351 -26.03 4.47 -0.22
N GLY A 352 -25.49 5.62 -0.60
CA GLY A 352 -24.89 6.56 0.34
C GLY A 352 -25.91 7.49 0.98
N ASP A 353 -25.45 8.25 1.98
CA ASP A 353 -26.19 9.35 2.59
C ASP A 353 -26.32 10.58 1.67
N ASP A 354 -26.71 11.73 2.23
CA ASP A 354 -26.85 13.00 1.48
C ASP A 354 -25.53 13.47 0.83
N GLU A 355 -24.37 13.06 1.36
CA GLU A 355 -23.04 13.34 0.81
C GLU A 355 -22.54 12.19 -0.10
N GLY A 356 -23.35 11.14 -0.27
CA GLY A 356 -23.05 9.96 -1.05
C GLY A 356 -22.09 8.98 -0.37
N VAL A 357 -21.90 9.10 0.94
CA VAL A 357 -21.04 8.20 1.74
C VAL A 357 -21.85 6.97 2.16
N ALA A 358 -21.33 5.78 1.89
CA ALA A 358 -21.95 4.53 2.31
C ALA A 358 -22.01 4.42 3.85
N PRO A 359 -23.05 3.78 4.42
CA PRO A 359 -23.10 3.45 5.84
C PRO A 359 -21.87 2.65 6.29
N SER A 360 -21.58 2.68 7.59
CA SER A 360 -20.42 1.96 8.16
C SER A 360 -20.53 0.44 8.09
N GLY A 361 -21.70 -0.10 7.75
CA GLY A 361 -21.89 -1.52 7.51
C GLY A 361 -23.25 -1.82 6.91
N GLY A 362 -23.37 -3.02 6.35
CA GLY A 362 -24.61 -3.52 5.74
C GLY A 362 -24.52 -5.01 5.44
N SER A 363 -25.66 -5.60 5.11
CA SER A 363 -25.83 -7.03 4.91
C SER A 363 -26.70 -7.36 3.69
N MET A 364 -26.48 -8.53 3.11
CA MET A 364 -27.32 -9.14 2.09
C MET A 364 -27.43 -10.65 2.35
N GLU A 365 -28.65 -11.17 2.20
CA GLU A 365 -28.94 -12.59 2.28
C GLU A 365 -29.60 -13.05 0.98
N PHE A 366 -29.09 -14.13 0.39
CA PHE A 366 -29.70 -14.73 -0.79
C PHE A 366 -29.54 -16.25 -0.81
N ASN A 367 -30.45 -16.92 -1.51
CA ASN A 367 -30.39 -18.35 -1.80
C ASN A 367 -30.00 -18.56 -3.26
N CYS A 368 -29.07 -19.46 -3.54
CA CYS A 368 -28.65 -19.80 -4.90
C CYS A 368 -28.76 -21.33 -5.11
N PRO A 369 -29.68 -21.81 -5.96
CA PRO A 369 -29.78 -23.24 -6.29
C PRO A 369 -28.56 -23.76 -7.06
N ASP A 370 -28.33 -25.08 -7.01
CA ASP A 370 -27.31 -25.77 -7.81
C ASP A 370 -25.91 -25.13 -7.74
N SER A 371 -25.50 -24.75 -6.52
CA SER A 371 -24.29 -23.98 -6.26
C SER A 371 -23.47 -24.60 -5.13
N ASP A 372 -22.16 -24.39 -5.17
CA ASP A 372 -21.24 -24.75 -4.10
C ASP A 372 -20.66 -23.51 -3.42
N PRO A 373 -20.16 -23.62 -2.17
CA PRO A 373 -19.59 -22.49 -1.43
C PRO A 373 -18.45 -21.75 -2.13
N ASP A 374 -17.64 -22.42 -2.96
CA ASP A 374 -16.49 -21.79 -3.63
C ASP A 374 -16.91 -21.02 -4.89
N SER A 375 -18.09 -21.31 -5.46
CA SER A 375 -18.63 -20.59 -6.62
C SER A 375 -18.91 -19.10 -6.39
N PHE A 376 -18.99 -18.67 -5.12
CA PHE A 376 -19.22 -17.26 -4.75
C PHE A 376 -17.94 -16.45 -4.56
N PHE A 377 -16.78 -17.03 -4.87
CA PHE A 377 -15.48 -16.37 -4.77
C PHE A 377 -14.77 -16.33 -6.14
N PRO A 378 -13.96 -15.30 -6.40
CA PRO A 378 -13.66 -14.17 -5.52
C PRO A 378 -14.79 -13.12 -5.47
N VAL A 379 -15.06 -12.55 -4.30
CA VAL A 379 -15.93 -11.39 -4.17
C VAL A 379 -15.13 -10.13 -4.45
N SER A 380 -15.51 -9.35 -5.45
CA SER A 380 -14.82 -8.09 -5.81
C SER A 380 -15.50 -6.90 -5.17
N VAL A 381 -14.72 -5.90 -4.76
CA VAL A 381 -15.22 -4.65 -4.17
C VAL A 381 -14.73 -3.46 -4.97
N ASP A 382 -15.65 -2.61 -5.37
CA ASP A 382 -15.37 -1.37 -6.08
C ASP A 382 -15.92 -0.17 -5.32
N PHE A 383 -15.08 0.84 -5.11
CA PHE A 383 -15.48 2.11 -4.52
C PHE A 383 -14.50 3.21 -4.90
N ILE A 384 -14.90 4.45 -4.62
CA ILE A 384 -14.02 5.62 -4.70
C ILE A 384 -14.06 6.41 -3.38
N SER A 385 -13.02 7.18 -3.12
CA SER A 385 -12.95 8.09 -1.98
C SER A 385 -12.25 9.40 -2.34
N GLN A 386 -12.69 10.51 -1.77
CA GLN A 386 -11.95 11.78 -1.85
C GLN A 386 -10.68 11.74 -0.98
N ASN A 387 -10.72 10.99 0.12
CA ASN A 387 -9.57 10.83 1.01
C ASN A 387 -8.69 9.67 0.54
N ILE A 388 -7.40 9.96 0.37
CA ILE A 388 -6.43 8.95 -0.07
C ILE A 388 -5.83 8.18 1.11
N LEU A 389 -5.51 6.90 0.88
CA LEU A 389 -5.06 5.99 1.93
C LEU A 389 -3.64 6.35 2.39
N SER A 390 -2.76 6.78 1.49
CA SER A 390 -1.40 7.20 1.88
C SER A 390 -1.35 8.52 2.65
N GLN A 391 -2.41 9.31 2.61
CA GLN A 391 -2.48 10.64 3.23
C GLN A 391 -1.33 11.58 2.85
N VAL A 392 -0.83 11.40 1.63
CA VAL A 392 0.01 12.41 0.99
C VAL A 392 -0.84 13.66 0.75
N SER A 393 -0.42 14.79 1.28
CA SER A 393 -1.12 16.05 1.11
C SER A 393 -0.17 17.16 0.69
N VAL A 394 -0.67 18.11 -0.09
CA VAL A 394 0.06 19.34 -0.38
C VAL A 394 -0.28 20.36 0.69
N THR A 395 0.74 20.91 1.33
CA THR A 395 0.54 21.88 2.42
C THR A 395 0.81 23.32 1.98
N GLN A 396 1.67 23.53 0.99
CA GLN A 396 2.05 24.87 0.54
C GLN A 396 2.58 24.88 -0.88
N VAL A 397 2.21 25.93 -1.63
CA VAL A 397 2.81 26.31 -2.91
C VAL A 397 3.34 27.74 -2.78
N ALA A 398 4.51 28.01 -3.35
CA ALA A 398 5.11 29.35 -3.34
C ALA A 398 6.06 29.58 -4.52
N ALA A 399 6.31 30.85 -4.84
CA ALA A 399 7.26 31.26 -5.86
C ALA A 399 8.70 30.92 -5.46
N VAL A 400 9.52 30.49 -6.43
CA VAL A 400 10.96 30.21 -6.21
C VAL A 400 11.74 31.48 -5.84
N VAL A 401 11.31 32.63 -6.36
CA VAL A 401 11.91 33.93 -6.05
C VAL A 401 11.03 34.61 -5.01
N GLY A 402 11.62 34.95 -3.86
CA GLY A 402 10.93 35.68 -2.80
C GLY A 402 10.10 34.83 -1.84
N ASP A 403 9.89 33.53 -2.13
CA ASP A 403 9.10 32.60 -1.30
C ASP A 403 7.67 33.08 -1.02
N GLU A 404 7.10 33.83 -1.95
CA GLU A 404 5.73 34.35 -1.86
C GLU A 404 4.72 33.19 -2.00
N PRO A 405 3.78 33.01 -1.05
CA PRO A 405 2.73 32.00 -1.15
C PRO A 405 1.84 32.20 -2.37
N ILE A 406 1.46 31.09 -3.03
CA ILE A 406 0.55 31.07 -4.18
C ILE A 406 -0.65 30.22 -3.82
N GLU A 407 -1.84 30.73 -4.15
CA GLU A 407 -3.09 29.98 -3.99
C GLU A 407 -3.13 28.82 -4.99
N PHE A 408 -3.64 27.68 -4.53
CA PHE A 408 -3.73 26.48 -5.34
C PHE A 408 -5.02 25.76 -5.02
N SER A 409 -5.52 24.99 -5.99
CA SER A 409 -6.56 24.00 -5.74
C SER A 409 -6.03 22.59 -5.91
N SER A 410 -6.67 21.64 -5.23
CA SER A 410 -6.31 20.22 -5.30
C SER A 410 -7.51 19.35 -5.63
N ASP A 411 -7.28 18.37 -6.49
CA ASP A 411 -8.20 17.32 -6.87
C ASP A 411 -7.67 15.98 -6.35
N THR A 412 -8.41 15.27 -5.50
CA THR A 412 -7.94 14.03 -4.85
C THR A 412 -8.93 12.90 -5.07
N LEU A 413 -8.42 11.73 -5.48
CA LEU A 413 -9.21 10.52 -5.69
C LEU A 413 -8.42 9.26 -5.34
N LEU A 414 -8.99 8.45 -4.47
CA LEU A 414 -8.68 7.02 -4.31
C LEU A 414 -9.70 6.21 -5.10
N SER A 415 -9.24 5.23 -5.87
CA SER A 415 -10.09 4.24 -6.52
C SER A 415 -9.57 2.83 -6.29
N THR A 416 -10.45 1.84 -6.31
CA THR A 416 -10.05 0.42 -6.37
C THR A 416 -9.48 0.09 -7.75
N GLU A 417 -8.51 -0.83 -7.79
CA GLU A 417 -8.02 -1.46 -9.02
C GLU A 417 -8.21 -2.98 -8.95
N GLU A 418 -7.82 -3.61 -7.85
CA GLU A 418 -8.02 -5.05 -7.63
C GLU A 418 -8.22 -5.30 -6.13
N TYR A 419 -9.48 -5.25 -5.67
CA TYR A 419 -9.83 -5.48 -4.27
C TYR A 419 -10.78 -6.66 -4.18
N ALA A 420 -10.29 -7.79 -3.67
CA ALA A 420 -11.02 -9.04 -3.73
C ALA A 420 -10.90 -9.86 -2.44
N VAL A 421 -11.96 -10.59 -2.12
CA VAL A 421 -11.98 -11.61 -1.08
C VAL A 421 -11.93 -12.98 -1.75
N VAL A 422 -10.94 -13.81 -1.40
CA VAL A 422 -10.61 -15.07 -2.10
C VAL A 422 -10.80 -16.31 -1.23
#